data_AF-A0A8H3YNG4-F1
#
_entry.id   AF-A0A8H3YNG4-F1
#
_cell.length_a   1.000
_cell.length_b   1.000
_cell.length_c   1.000
_cell.angle_alpha   90.00
_cell.angle_beta   90.00
_cell.angle_gamma   90.00
#
_symmetry.space_group_name_H-M   'P 1'
#
loop_
_entity.id
_entity.type
_entity.pdbx_description
1 polymer ?
#
loop_
_entity_poly.entity_id
_entity_poly.type
_entity_poly.pdbx_seq_one_letter_code
_entity_poly.pdbx_strand_id
1 'polypeptide(L)'
;MRRRLRQHNGDVQGGAKRTSEQRWKPWEVTCIVQGFPSKIAALQFEWSWQNPHISRHISADQRITQPKRTERYSPRSGKTRVKSRRPHLSLNAYIMNLHLLLRVPSFARWPLSLRFFSTDVFKVWNTNDKKANGKMRTNFDIVLDPLSVDTSVKRKAVPKATTKTKEPIVPLKGMYNAAVPDPDEVVQEPPSMPKIGKTASMIEKLDFSYSGTKAHLEKGKTLLEGSQRNSCPVCNTIIKNDPLVVVCPHADCSTVSHVQCLSTNFLHQEHGDGSRKMITPIEGPCPSCKTTTKWRDLVQELSLRLRGQKEVEQLFKPTRKRKSGDAVESDDEVDAAEDEEMSGFIELEEEISREMDESAMASESKKSPARKKQKSPIARNKIVKTSTPDHDWEGVQVLD
;
A
#
# COMPACT_ATOMS: atom_id res chain seq x y z
N MET A 1 11.39 -2.17 6.73
CA MET A 1 10.45 -1.51 7.68
C MET A 1 11.12 -0.95 8.93
N ARG A 2 11.98 -1.71 9.64
CA ARG A 2 12.66 -1.26 10.89
C ARG A 2 13.33 0.12 10.74
N ARG A 3 14.17 0.29 9.71
CA ARG A 3 14.80 1.55 9.29
C ARG A 3 13.80 2.70 9.16
N ARG A 4 12.71 2.51 8.40
CA ARG A 4 11.68 3.54 8.15
C ARG A 4 10.98 4.04 9.43
N LEU A 5 10.76 3.19 10.44
CA LEU A 5 10.21 3.66 11.72
C LEU A 5 11.20 4.55 12.48
N ARG A 6 12.49 4.17 12.51
CA ARG A 6 13.59 5.00 13.06
C ARG A 6 13.67 6.35 12.34
N GLN A 7 13.54 6.37 11.01
CA GLN A 7 13.50 7.60 10.21
C GLN A 7 12.32 8.51 10.58
N HIS A 8 11.11 7.96 10.79
CA HIS A 8 9.95 8.76 11.24
C HIS A 8 10.10 9.31 12.66
N ASN A 9 10.78 8.58 13.55
CA ASN A 9 11.12 9.06 14.89
C ASN A 9 12.31 10.03 14.90
N GLY A 10 13.13 10.03 13.84
CA GLY A 10 14.33 10.87 13.73
C GLY A 10 15.56 10.25 14.40
N ASP A 11 15.55 8.94 14.64
CA ASP A 11 16.73 8.18 15.10
C ASP A 11 17.72 7.90 13.96
N VAL A 12 17.31 8.14 12.70
CA VAL A 12 18.06 7.98 11.44
C VAL A 12 17.60 9.07 10.46
N GLN A 13 18.47 9.50 9.54
CA GLN A 13 18.15 10.48 8.49
C GLN A 13 17.20 9.91 7.41
N GLY A 14 16.50 10.77 6.66
CA GLY A 14 15.51 10.34 5.64
C GLY A 14 14.04 10.31 6.12
N GLY A 15 13.74 10.90 7.27
CA GLY A 15 12.37 11.03 7.78
C GLY A 15 11.49 11.98 6.94
N ALA A 16 10.24 11.58 6.67
CA ALA A 16 9.31 12.39 5.89
C ALA A 16 8.94 13.73 6.59
N LYS A 17 8.77 14.81 5.81
CA LYS A 17 8.41 16.15 6.32
C LYS A 17 7.12 16.19 7.16
N ARG A 18 6.17 15.30 6.91
CA ARG A 18 4.93 15.20 7.71
C ARG A 18 5.16 14.57 9.10
N THR A 19 6.27 13.86 9.30
CA THR A 19 6.61 13.15 10.55
C THR A 19 7.74 13.81 11.34
N SER A 20 8.34 14.90 10.85
CA SER A 20 9.48 15.57 11.51
C SER A 20 9.12 16.27 12.82
N GLU A 21 7.88 16.74 12.95
CA GLU A 21 7.35 17.51 14.08
C GLU A 21 7.48 16.75 15.41
N GLN A 22 8.33 17.27 16.32
CA GLN A 22 8.73 16.56 17.54
C GLN A 22 7.55 16.28 18.48
N ARG A 23 6.53 17.15 18.50
CA ARG A 23 5.33 17.00 19.34
C ARG A 23 4.54 15.72 19.09
N TRP A 24 4.64 15.13 17.91
CA TRP A 24 3.87 13.92 17.52
C TRP A 24 4.68 12.62 17.61
N LYS A 25 5.94 12.70 18.02
CA LYS A 25 6.81 11.53 18.22
C LYS A 25 6.69 10.99 19.66
N PRO A 26 6.96 9.69 19.88
CA PRO A 26 7.29 8.68 18.88
C PRO A 26 6.07 8.22 18.09
N TRP A 27 6.27 7.92 16.81
CA TRP A 27 5.31 7.24 15.96
C TRP A 27 5.28 5.74 16.27
N GLU A 28 4.12 5.12 16.09
CA GLU A 28 3.94 3.66 16.17
C GLU A 28 3.29 3.11 14.88
N VAL A 29 3.63 1.87 14.52
CA VAL A 29 2.99 1.18 13.39
C VAL A 29 1.86 0.34 13.93
N THR A 30 0.63 0.67 13.56
CA THR A 30 -0.57 -0.03 14.07
C THR A 30 -0.90 -1.29 13.28
N CYS A 31 -0.65 -1.28 11.97
CA CYS A 31 -0.78 -2.42 11.06
C CYS A 31 0.11 -2.25 9.82
N ILE A 32 0.38 -3.36 9.12
CA ILE A 32 1.12 -3.39 7.85
C ILE A 32 0.47 -4.38 6.87
N VAL A 33 0.38 -4.00 5.60
CA VAL A 33 0.11 -4.92 4.48
C VAL A 33 1.45 -5.36 3.92
N GLN A 34 1.65 -6.66 3.76
CA GLN A 34 2.94 -7.23 3.37
C GLN A 34 2.82 -8.22 2.20
N GLY A 35 3.95 -8.46 1.55
CA GLY A 35 4.08 -9.43 0.46
C GLY A 35 3.58 -8.93 -0.90
N PHE A 36 3.72 -7.63 -1.19
CA PHE A 36 3.53 -7.13 -2.55
C PHE A 36 4.46 -7.86 -3.54
N PRO A 37 4.01 -8.16 -4.77
CA PRO A 37 4.84 -8.87 -5.75
C PRO A 37 5.97 -8.01 -6.35
N SER A 38 5.92 -6.69 -6.16
CA SER A 38 6.97 -5.75 -6.55
C SER A 38 6.87 -4.43 -5.78
N LYS A 39 7.96 -3.64 -5.83
CA LYS A 39 8.03 -2.25 -5.36
C LYS A 39 6.93 -1.38 -6.00
N ILE A 40 6.73 -1.49 -7.31
CA ILE A 40 5.68 -0.80 -8.07
C ILE A 40 4.28 -1.17 -7.54
N ALA A 41 4.03 -2.45 -7.27
CA ALA A 41 2.75 -2.91 -6.73
C ALA A 41 2.46 -2.33 -5.34
N ALA A 42 3.47 -2.27 -4.46
CA ALA A 42 3.33 -1.61 -3.16
C ALA A 42 2.98 -0.12 -3.30
N LEU A 43 3.66 0.60 -4.19
CA LEU A 43 3.44 2.03 -4.45
C LEU A 43 2.02 2.31 -5.00
N GLN A 44 1.53 1.49 -5.94
CA GLN A 44 0.16 1.62 -6.47
C GLN A 44 -0.92 1.39 -5.40
N PHE A 45 -0.68 0.45 -4.48
CA PHE A 45 -1.58 0.20 -3.35
C PHE A 45 -1.52 1.34 -2.32
N GLU A 46 -0.30 1.80 -1.99
CA GLU A 46 -0.09 2.92 -1.08
C GLU A 46 -0.78 4.18 -1.58
N TRP A 47 -0.51 4.63 -2.81
CA TRP A 47 -1.18 5.81 -3.37
C TRP A 47 -2.71 5.63 -3.36
N SER A 48 -3.22 4.42 -3.64
CA SER A 48 -4.66 4.14 -3.61
C SER A 48 -5.27 4.25 -2.21
N TRP A 49 -4.55 3.81 -1.17
CA TRP A 49 -4.97 3.88 0.22
C TRP A 49 -4.80 5.29 0.82
N GLN A 50 -3.80 6.01 0.35
CA GLN A 50 -3.58 7.43 0.61
C GLN A 50 -4.65 8.32 -0.05
N ASN A 51 -5.15 7.95 -1.25
CA ASN A 51 -6.03 8.75 -2.10
C ASN A 51 -7.34 8.02 -2.52
N PRO A 52 -8.12 7.42 -1.60
CA PRO A 52 -9.28 6.58 -1.95
C PRO A 52 -10.43 7.35 -2.63
N HIS A 53 -10.48 8.66 -2.41
CA HIS A 53 -11.43 9.58 -3.01
C HIS A 53 -11.27 9.79 -4.52
N ILE A 54 -10.09 9.51 -5.08
CA ILE A 54 -9.78 9.63 -6.51
C ILE A 54 -9.25 8.33 -7.14
N SER A 55 -8.91 7.32 -6.33
CA SER A 55 -8.35 6.06 -6.87
C SER A 55 -9.28 5.38 -7.87
N ARG A 56 -8.74 5.12 -9.07
CA ARG A 56 -9.38 4.39 -10.18
C ARG A 56 -9.74 2.94 -9.82
N HIS A 57 -9.09 2.38 -8.81
CA HIS A 57 -9.32 1.01 -8.34
C HIS A 57 -10.60 0.88 -7.49
N ILE A 58 -11.14 2.01 -7.01
CA ILE A 58 -12.42 2.09 -6.29
C ILE A 58 -13.48 2.66 -7.25
N SER A 59 -14.55 1.90 -7.49
CA SER A 59 -15.68 2.36 -8.29
C SER A 59 -16.47 3.46 -7.58
N ALA A 60 -17.19 4.28 -8.33
CA ALA A 60 -17.84 5.48 -7.79
C ALA A 60 -18.96 5.17 -6.78
N ASP A 61 -19.64 4.04 -6.95
CA ASP A 61 -20.67 3.45 -6.10
C ASP A 61 -20.09 2.84 -4.80
N GLN A 62 -18.88 2.26 -4.86
CA GLN A 62 -18.19 1.69 -3.69
C GLN A 62 -17.38 2.73 -2.89
N ARG A 63 -17.27 3.97 -3.39
CA ARG A 63 -16.40 4.99 -2.81
C ARG A 63 -16.93 5.53 -1.48
N ILE A 64 -16.33 5.03 -0.38
CA ILE A 64 -16.58 5.48 0.99
C ILE A 64 -16.22 6.96 1.19
N THR A 65 -15.08 7.39 0.64
CA THR A 65 -14.54 8.73 0.88
C THR A 65 -14.78 9.63 -0.32
N GLN A 66 -15.68 10.62 -0.20
CA GLN A 66 -16.01 11.52 -1.31
C GLN A 66 -15.15 12.81 -1.29
N PRO A 67 -14.71 13.32 -2.45
CA PRO A 67 -14.00 14.60 -2.54
C PRO A 67 -14.88 15.79 -2.16
N LYS A 68 -14.40 16.67 -1.29
CA LYS A 68 -15.08 17.95 -1.01
C LYS A 68 -14.74 18.95 -2.13
N ARG A 69 -15.64 19.08 -3.10
CA ARG A 69 -15.57 20.11 -4.15
C ARG A 69 -16.07 21.45 -3.61
N THR A 70 -15.33 22.51 -3.89
CA THR A 70 -15.72 23.90 -3.61
C THR A 70 -15.68 24.71 -4.89
N GLU A 71 -16.79 25.35 -5.24
CA GLU A 71 -16.91 26.14 -6.45
C GLU A 71 -16.81 27.64 -6.11
N ARG A 72 -16.01 28.38 -6.87
CA ARG A 72 -15.92 29.84 -6.76
C ARG A 72 -16.11 30.47 -8.13
N TYR A 73 -17.20 31.19 -8.30
CA TYR A 73 -17.40 32.07 -9.45
C TYR A 73 -16.47 33.29 -9.35
N SER A 74 -15.89 33.70 -10.47
CA SER A 74 -15.08 34.92 -10.58
C SER A 74 -15.82 35.95 -11.45
N PRO A 75 -16.48 36.96 -10.85
CA PRO A 75 -17.20 37.99 -11.61
C PRO A 75 -16.31 38.73 -12.62
N ARG A 76 -15.03 38.91 -12.30
CA ARG A 76 -14.03 39.61 -13.14
C ARG A 76 -13.64 38.86 -14.41
N SER A 77 -13.88 37.55 -14.49
CA SER A 77 -13.44 36.72 -15.62
C SER A 77 -14.53 35.82 -16.19
N GLY A 78 -15.74 35.85 -15.63
CA GLY A 78 -16.87 34.98 -16.00
C GLY A 78 -16.67 33.48 -15.72
N LYS A 79 -15.51 33.08 -15.17
CA LYS A 79 -15.11 31.67 -15.01
C LYS A 79 -15.40 31.17 -13.59
N THR A 80 -16.07 30.02 -13.48
CA THR A 80 -16.16 29.26 -12.23
C THR A 80 -14.91 28.39 -12.08
N ARG A 81 -14.21 28.52 -10.95
CA ARG A 81 -13.11 27.62 -10.57
C ARG A 81 -13.64 26.61 -9.56
N VAL A 82 -13.58 25.33 -9.91
CA VAL A 82 -13.85 24.22 -8.99
C VAL A 82 -12.52 23.80 -8.35
N LYS A 83 -12.44 23.83 -7.01
CA LYS A 83 -11.30 23.29 -6.26
C LYS A 83 -11.76 22.10 -5.43
N SER A 84 -11.28 20.92 -5.81
CA SER A 84 -11.29 19.74 -4.93
C SER A 84 -10.20 19.87 -3.87
N ARG A 85 -10.41 19.32 -2.69
CA ARG A 85 -9.39 19.18 -1.64
C ARG A 85 -9.32 17.73 -1.18
N ARG A 86 -8.10 17.22 -0.95
CA ARG A 86 -7.86 15.92 -0.32
C ARG A 86 -8.61 15.87 1.02
N PRO A 87 -9.50 14.89 1.25
CA PRO A 87 -10.24 14.78 2.49
C PRO A 87 -9.32 14.32 3.63
N HIS A 88 -9.53 14.85 4.84
CA HIS A 88 -8.88 14.32 6.03
C HIS A 88 -9.60 13.04 6.47
N LEU A 89 -8.86 11.94 6.57
CA LEU A 89 -9.38 10.64 6.96
C LEU A 89 -9.27 10.43 8.48
N SER A 90 -10.28 9.80 9.08
CA SER A 90 -10.18 9.26 10.44
C SER A 90 -9.56 7.85 10.40
N LEU A 91 -9.07 7.34 11.53
CA LEU A 91 -8.59 5.95 11.63
C LEU A 91 -9.64 4.95 11.11
N ASN A 92 -10.91 5.13 11.48
CA ASN A 92 -11.99 4.28 10.97
C ASN A 92 -12.11 4.34 9.45
N ALA A 93 -12.01 5.54 8.85
CA ALA A 93 -12.05 5.69 7.40
C ALA A 93 -10.83 5.05 6.71
N TYR A 94 -9.62 5.14 7.29
CA TYR A 94 -8.45 4.41 6.78
C TYR A 94 -8.68 2.90 6.79
N ILE A 95 -9.22 2.35 7.88
CA ILE A 95 -9.52 0.91 8.00
C ILE A 95 -10.63 0.45 7.04
N MET A 96 -11.70 1.25 6.86
CA MET A 96 -12.76 0.94 5.89
C MET A 96 -12.23 0.96 4.45
N ASN A 97 -11.42 1.96 4.07
CA ASN A 97 -10.82 2.00 2.74
C ASN A 97 -9.78 0.88 2.54
N LEU A 98 -9.06 0.46 3.59
CA LEU A 98 -8.15 -0.69 3.55
C LEU A 98 -8.91 -1.99 3.25
N HIS A 99 -10.02 -2.23 3.96
CA HIS A 99 -10.89 -3.40 3.72
C HIS A 99 -11.42 -3.43 2.29
N LEU A 100 -11.88 -2.29 1.78
CA LEU A 100 -12.32 -2.15 0.40
C LEU A 100 -11.19 -2.45 -0.59
N LEU A 101 -10.01 -1.82 -0.44
CA LEU A 101 -8.88 -1.99 -1.35
C LEU A 101 -8.34 -3.42 -1.40
N LEU A 102 -8.36 -4.16 -0.28
CA LEU A 102 -7.98 -5.57 -0.28
C LEU A 102 -9.00 -6.49 -1.00
N ARG A 103 -10.17 -5.95 -1.39
CA ARG A 103 -11.26 -6.65 -2.07
C ARG A 103 -11.54 -6.16 -3.48
N VAL A 104 -10.99 -5.02 -3.93
CA VAL A 104 -11.21 -4.55 -5.31
C VAL A 104 -10.48 -5.45 -6.32
N PRO A 105 -11.01 -5.66 -7.54
CA PRO A 105 -10.47 -6.64 -8.49
C PRO A 105 -8.97 -6.49 -8.80
N SER A 106 -8.43 -5.28 -8.79
CA SER A 106 -7.01 -5.01 -9.05
C SER A 106 -6.05 -5.59 -8.02
N PHE A 107 -6.49 -5.74 -6.75
CA PHE A 107 -5.61 -6.16 -5.65
C PHE A 107 -6.08 -7.45 -4.96
N ALA A 108 -7.34 -7.86 -5.14
CA ALA A 108 -7.94 -9.03 -4.48
C ALA A 108 -7.21 -10.36 -4.68
N ARG A 109 -6.45 -10.50 -5.79
CA ARG A 109 -5.67 -11.70 -6.13
C ARG A 109 -4.16 -11.55 -5.91
N TRP A 110 -3.69 -10.38 -5.45
CA TRP A 110 -2.31 -10.28 -4.98
C TRP A 110 -2.16 -11.12 -3.71
N PRO A 111 -1.02 -11.81 -3.52
CA PRO A 111 -0.87 -12.80 -2.45
C PRO A 111 -0.74 -12.18 -1.02
N LEU A 112 -1.21 -10.95 -0.83
CA LEU A 112 -1.02 -10.10 0.36
C LEU A 112 -1.49 -10.78 1.66
N SER A 113 -0.88 -10.33 2.76
CA SER A 113 -1.36 -10.56 4.12
C SER A 113 -1.39 -9.25 4.91
N LEU A 114 -2.20 -9.20 5.98
CA LEU A 114 -2.41 -8.03 6.82
C LEU A 114 -2.05 -8.37 8.27
N ARG A 115 -1.12 -7.62 8.85
CA ARG A 115 -0.63 -7.84 10.21
C ARG A 115 -0.94 -6.62 11.07
N PHE A 116 -1.54 -6.85 12.24
CA PHE A 116 -1.85 -5.82 13.23
C PHE A 116 -0.94 -5.96 14.45
N PHE A 117 -0.45 -4.82 14.96
CA PHE A 117 0.32 -4.73 16.20
C PHE A 117 -0.48 -4.06 17.33
N SER A 118 -1.48 -3.26 16.96
CA SER A 118 -2.40 -2.62 17.91
C SER A 118 -3.72 -3.39 18.01
N THR A 119 -4.01 -3.89 19.21
CA THR A 119 -5.24 -4.65 19.51
C THR A 119 -6.51 -3.80 19.32
N ASP A 120 -6.45 -2.50 19.56
CA ASP A 120 -7.60 -1.60 19.40
C ASP A 120 -7.89 -1.32 17.92
N VAL A 121 -6.84 -1.17 17.10
CA VAL A 121 -7.02 -1.05 15.64
C VAL A 121 -7.55 -2.36 15.04
N PHE A 122 -7.15 -3.52 15.56
CA PHE A 122 -7.72 -4.81 15.17
C PHE A 122 -9.20 -4.96 15.57
N LYS A 123 -9.64 -4.43 16.73
CA LYS A 123 -11.08 -4.35 17.07
C LYS A 123 -11.86 -3.49 16.08
N VAL A 124 -11.30 -2.36 15.65
CA VAL A 124 -11.90 -1.50 14.60
C VAL A 124 -11.98 -2.25 13.27
N TRP A 125 -10.93 -2.98 12.87
CA TRP A 125 -10.95 -3.85 11.69
C TRP A 125 -12.07 -4.89 11.77
N ASN A 126 -12.13 -5.69 12.84
CA ASN A 126 -13.15 -6.73 13.02
C ASN A 126 -14.58 -6.17 13.08
N THR A 127 -14.75 -4.94 13.57
CA THR A 127 -16.05 -4.25 13.59
C THR A 127 -16.47 -3.81 12.18
N ASN A 128 -15.51 -3.36 11.36
CA ASN A 128 -15.77 -2.95 9.98
C ASN A 128 -15.95 -4.16 9.06
N ASP A 129 -15.18 -5.23 9.21
CA ASP A 129 -15.32 -6.48 8.45
C ASP A 129 -16.73 -7.09 8.60
N LYS A 130 -17.25 -7.14 9.83
CA LYS A 130 -18.63 -7.57 10.12
C LYS A 130 -19.72 -6.67 9.51
N LYS A 131 -19.40 -5.39 9.24
CA LYS A 131 -20.33 -4.39 8.69
C LYS A 131 -20.14 -4.16 7.18
N ALA A 132 -19.12 -4.76 6.58
CA ALA A 132 -18.75 -4.48 5.20
C ALA A 132 -19.74 -5.10 4.22
N ASN A 133 -20.03 -4.37 3.13
CA ASN A 133 -20.82 -4.90 2.02
C ASN A 133 -19.97 -5.90 1.22
N GLY A 134 -19.90 -7.13 1.74
CA GLY A 134 -19.14 -8.27 1.21
C GLY A 134 -17.91 -8.63 2.05
N LYS A 135 -17.47 -9.88 1.93
CA LYS A 135 -16.48 -10.51 2.81
C LYS A 135 -15.06 -10.42 2.23
N MET A 136 -14.05 -10.59 3.09
CA MET A 136 -12.68 -10.89 2.65
C MET A 136 -12.62 -12.29 2.00
N ARG A 137 -11.64 -12.54 1.12
CA ARG A 137 -11.37 -13.92 0.65
C ARG A 137 -11.01 -14.80 1.85
N THR A 138 -11.43 -16.05 1.86
CA THR A 138 -11.21 -16.98 2.99
C THR A 138 -9.73 -17.20 3.29
N ASN A 139 -8.91 -17.22 2.23
CA ASN A 139 -7.49 -17.57 2.30
C ASN A 139 -6.66 -16.26 2.28
N PHE A 140 -7.06 -15.30 3.11
CA PHE A 140 -6.32 -14.05 3.35
C PHE A 140 -5.74 -14.11 4.76
N ASP A 141 -4.42 -14.18 4.88
CA ASP A 141 -3.78 -14.25 6.20
C ASP A 141 -3.93 -12.88 6.90
N ILE A 142 -4.78 -12.83 7.94
CA ILE A 142 -4.91 -11.69 8.86
C ILE A 142 -4.38 -12.11 10.22
N VAL A 143 -3.29 -11.49 10.66
CA VAL A 143 -2.63 -11.83 11.93
C VAL A 143 -2.69 -10.63 12.88
N LEU A 144 -3.07 -10.89 14.13
CA LEU A 144 -2.79 -9.97 15.24
C LEU A 144 -1.57 -10.51 15.98
N ASP A 145 -0.51 -9.71 16.05
CA ASP A 145 0.57 -9.91 17.03
C ASP A 145 0.27 -8.98 18.21
N PRO A 146 -0.46 -9.44 19.24
CA PRO A 146 -0.79 -8.57 20.36
C PRO A 146 0.48 -8.25 21.13
N LEU A 147 0.67 -6.97 21.46
CA LEU A 147 1.69 -6.55 22.43
C LEU A 147 1.63 -7.46 23.66
N SER A 148 2.76 -8.07 24.03
CA SER A 148 2.94 -8.66 25.36
C SER A 148 2.95 -7.52 26.38
N VAL A 149 1.76 -7.07 26.75
CA VAL A 149 1.59 -6.00 27.74
C VAL A 149 1.92 -6.60 29.10
N ASP A 150 3.12 -6.28 29.59
CA ASP A 150 3.45 -6.45 30.99
C ASP A 150 2.50 -5.55 31.80
N THR A 151 1.48 -6.18 32.42
CA THR A 151 0.38 -5.47 33.11
C THR A 151 0.80 -4.96 34.50
N SER A 152 2.06 -5.18 34.87
CA SER A 152 2.67 -4.88 36.15
C SER A 152 2.73 -3.38 36.52
N VAL A 153 2.53 -2.46 35.56
CA VAL A 153 2.45 -1.02 35.85
C VAL A 153 1.05 -0.65 36.35
N LYS A 154 0.85 -0.78 37.67
CA LYS A 154 -0.31 -0.24 38.39
C LYS A 154 -0.49 1.24 38.04
N ARG A 155 -1.57 1.57 37.32
CA ARG A 155 -2.00 2.97 37.14
C ARG A 155 -2.34 3.55 38.51
N LYS A 156 -1.54 4.49 39.03
CA LYS A 156 -1.92 5.27 40.22
C LYS A 156 -3.26 5.96 39.92
N ALA A 157 -4.23 5.77 40.81
CA ALA A 157 -5.54 6.40 40.66
C ALA A 157 -5.40 7.92 40.76
N VAL A 158 -6.05 8.65 39.85
CA VAL A 158 -6.17 10.11 39.94
C VAL A 158 -7.12 10.44 41.09
N PRO A 159 -6.75 11.30 42.06
CA PRO A 159 -7.68 11.72 43.10
C PRO A 159 -8.82 12.54 42.49
N LYS A 160 -10.07 12.24 42.88
CA LYS A 160 -11.22 13.09 42.57
C LYS A 160 -11.12 14.38 43.40
N ALA A 161 -10.86 15.51 42.75
CA ALA A 161 -11.04 16.81 43.37
C ALA A 161 -12.52 17.23 43.31
N THR A 162 -13.13 17.39 44.48
CA THR A 162 -14.46 17.96 44.67
C THR A 162 -14.35 19.23 45.50
N THR A 163 -14.72 20.39 44.93
CA THR A 163 -15.49 21.47 45.59
C THR A 163 -15.77 22.59 44.59
N LYS A 164 -16.89 23.30 44.79
CA LYS A 164 -17.27 24.49 44.04
C LYS A 164 -16.82 25.75 44.81
N THR A 165 -16.30 26.74 44.10
CA THR A 165 -16.40 28.15 44.50
C THR A 165 -16.48 29.03 43.24
N LYS A 166 -17.17 30.17 43.34
CA LYS A 166 -17.51 31.05 42.23
C LYS A 166 -16.72 32.36 42.27
N GLU A 167 -16.39 32.84 41.06
CA GLU A 167 -16.27 34.27 40.67
C GLU A 167 -15.15 35.13 41.30
N PRO A 168 -14.79 36.28 40.69
CA PRO A 168 -15.15 36.80 39.36
C PRO A 168 -13.93 37.05 38.43
N ILE A 169 -14.22 37.42 37.18
CA ILE A 169 -13.24 37.78 36.15
C ILE A 169 -12.92 39.29 36.23
N VAL A 170 -11.65 39.67 36.16
CA VAL A 170 -11.20 41.03 35.83
C VAL A 170 -10.05 40.95 34.81
N PRO A 171 -10.13 41.63 33.65
CA PRO A 171 -9.08 41.58 32.62
C PRO A 171 -8.12 42.78 32.73
N LEU A 172 -6.81 42.56 32.67
CA LEU A 172 -5.84 43.63 32.44
C LEU A 172 -4.84 43.30 31.31
N LYS A 173 -4.18 44.34 30.80
CA LYS A 173 -3.70 44.47 29.41
C LYS A 173 -2.27 45.03 29.38
N GLY A 174 -1.46 44.52 28.44
CA GLY A 174 -0.08 44.98 28.18
C GLY A 174 0.96 44.40 29.16
N MET A 175 2.26 44.51 28.95
CA MET A 175 3.13 44.81 27.80
C MET A 175 4.56 44.84 28.40
N TYR A 176 5.54 44.22 27.72
CA TYR A 176 7.01 44.27 27.94
C TYR A 176 7.60 45.02 29.17
N ASN A 177 8.38 44.33 30.02
CA ASN A 177 9.85 44.48 30.00
C ASN A 177 10.64 43.56 30.96
N ALA A 178 11.92 43.43 30.65
CA ALA A 178 12.91 42.56 31.25
C ALA A 178 13.25 42.84 32.73
N ALA A 179 13.61 41.77 33.45
CA ALA A 179 14.64 41.77 34.49
C ALA A 179 15.39 40.43 34.42
N VAL A 180 16.72 40.49 34.26
CA VAL A 180 17.62 39.33 34.35
C VAL A 180 18.25 39.35 35.74
N PRO A 181 18.33 38.18 36.39
CA PRO A 181 19.61 37.79 36.99
C PRO A 181 19.99 36.35 36.65
N ASP A 182 21.28 36.19 36.36
CA ASP A 182 22.07 34.95 36.30
C ASP A 182 23.09 35.05 37.47
N PRO A 183 23.76 33.98 37.96
CA PRO A 183 23.69 32.58 37.59
C PRO A 183 23.48 31.64 38.81
N ASP A 184 23.89 30.38 38.68
CA ASP A 184 23.99 29.33 39.72
C ASP A 184 22.70 28.59 40.12
N GLU A 185 22.06 27.92 39.15
CA GLU A 185 21.34 26.67 39.44
C GLU A 185 21.86 25.50 38.58
N VAL A 186 22.20 24.39 39.23
CA VAL A 186 22.94 23.27 38.65
C VAL A 186 22.13 22.57 37.57
N VAL A 187 22.62 22.60 36.32
CA VAL A 187 22.09 21.79 35.23
C VAL A 187 22.33 20.31 35.54
N GLN A 188 21.31 19.64 36.08
CA GLN A 188 21.25 18.18 36.06
C GLN A 188 20.88 17.74 34.64
N GLU A 189 21.82 17.09 33.96
CA GLU A 189 21.56 16.45 32.67
C GLU A 189 20.38 15.46 32.82
N PRO A 190 19.34 15.53 31.98
CA PRO A 190 18.26 14.55 32.03
C PRO A 190 18.80 13.18 31.63
N PRO A 191 18.56 12.11 32.41
CA PRO A 191 19.18 10.82 32.17
C PRO A 191 18.80 10.26 30.79
N SER A 192 19.83 9.95 30.01
CA SER A 192 19.71 9.36 28.68
C SER A 192 19.09 7.96 28.77
N MET A 193 18.12 7.69 27.88
CA MET A 193 17.73 6.36 27.37
C MET A 193 16.56 6.56 26.39
N PRO A 194 16.73 6.32 25.07
CA PRO A 194 15.63 6.44 24.11
C PRO A 194 14.61 5.32 24.37
N LYS A 195 13.39 5.70 24.76
CA LYS A 195 12.28 4.75 24.92
C LYS A 195 11.80 4.27 23.56
N ILE A 196 12.45 3.24 23.03
CA ILE A 196 12.04 2.51 21.83
C ILE A 196 10.54 2.20 21.94
N GLY A 197 9.75 2.74 21.01
CA GLY A 197 8.30 2.58 21.01
C GLY A 197 7.90 1.12 20.95
N LYS A 198 6.88 0.70 21.70
CA LYS A 198 6.55 -0.72 21.94
C LYS A 198 6.32 -1.54 20.66
N THR A 199 5.89 -0.91 19.57
CA THR A 199 5.74 -1.56 18.25
C THR A 199 7.06 -1.83 17.53
N ALA A 200 8.12 -1.06 17.79
CA ALA A 200 9.42 -1.22 17.12
C ALA A 200 10.02 -2.61 17.41
N SER A 201 9.97 -3.05 18.67
CA SER A 201 10.40 -4.40 19.09
C SER A 201 9.61 -5.55 18.44
N MET A 202 8.41 -5.28 17.90
CA MET A 202 7.66 -6.27 17.13
C MET A 202 8.09 -6.30 15.66
N ILE A 203 8.34 -5.13 15.06
CA ILE A 203 8.87 -5.00 13.69
C ILE A 203 10.30 -5.56 13.60
N GLU A 204 11.05 -5.53 14.70
CA GLU A 204 12.34 -6.22 14.87
C GLU A 204 12.25 -7.74 14.78
N LYS A 205 11.10 -8.34 15.14
CA LYS A 205 10.87 -9.80 15.06
C LYS A 205 10.33 -10.25 13.71
N LEU A 206 9.89 -9.33 12.85
CA LEU A 206 9.45 -9.66 11.50
C LEU A 206 10.63 -9.96 10.61
N ASP A 207 10.65 -11.18 10.06
CA ASP A 207 11.53 -11.51 8.95
C ASP A 207 11.00 -10.86 7.67
N PHE A 208 11.86 -10.08 7.01
CA PHE A 208 11.63 -9.49 5.70
C PHE A 208 12.56 -10.10 4.63
N SER A 209 13.38 -11.10 5.01
CA SER A 209 14.29 -11.81 4.13
C SER A 209 13.62 -13.03 3.48
N TYR A 210 14.36 -13.71 2.60
CA TYR A 210 13.94 -14.97 1.97
C TYR A 210 14.26 -16.21 2.83
N SER A 211 14.47 -16.07 4.15
CA SER A 211 14.93 -17.19 5.01
C SER A 211 14.03 -18.42 4.91
N GLY A 212 12.70 -18.22 4.96
CA GLY A 212 11.70 -19.29 4.84
C GLY A 212 11.64 -19.98 3.46
N THR A 213 12.23 -19.38 2.41
CA THR A 213 12.28 -19.97 1.07
C THR A 213 13.54 -20.84 0.85
N LYS A 214 14.52 -20.82 1.78
CA LYS A 214 15.82 -21.50 1.61
C LYS A 214 15.70 -22.99 1.30
N ALA A 215 14.96 -23.75 2.10
CA ALA A 215 14.78 -25.19 1.90
C ALA A 215 14.09 -25.52 0.56
N HIS A 216 13.19 -24.65 0.10
CA HIS A 216 12.52 -24.80 -1.20
C HIS A 216 13.48 -24.52 -2.37
N LEU A 217 14.37 -23.53 -2.24
CA LEU A 217 15.46 -23.26 -3.20
C LEU A 217 16.49 -24.39 -3.26
N GLU A 218 16.94 -24.91 -2.12
CA GLU A 218 17.86 -26.07 -2.05
C GLU A 218 17.28 -27.27 -2.80
N LYS A 219 16.01 -27.58 -2.52
CA LYS A 219 15.26 -28.64 -3.20
C LYS A 219 15.05 -28.36 -4.69
N GLY A 220 14.71 -27.12 -5.06
CA GLY A 220 14.56 -26.72 -6.46
C GLY A 220 15.86 -26.91 -7.24
N LYS A 221 16.98 -26.51 -6.65
CA LYS A 221 18.33 -26.70 -7.21
C LYS A 221 18.64 -28.18 -7.42
N THR A 222 18.51 -29.02 -6.39
CA THR A 222 18.83 -30.46 -6.48
C THR A 222 17.99 -31.22 -7.52
N LEU A 223 16.69 -30.90 -7.65
CA LEU A 223 15.79 -31.56 -8.59
C LEU A 223 15.99 -31.10 -10.05
N LEU A 224 16.47 -29.88 -10.29
CA LEU A 224 16.64 -29.30 -11.62
C LEU A 224 18.08 -29.43 -12.17
N GLU A 225 19.09 -29.46 -11.30
CA GLU A 225 20.49 -29.71 -11.70
C GLU A 225 20.84 -31.20 -11.72
N GLY A 226 20.09 -32.04 -10.98
CA GLY A 226 20.30 -33.49 -10.97
C GLY A 226 19.94 -34.16 -12.30
N SER A 227 20.56 -35.31 -12.59
CA SER A 227 20.32 -36.09 -13.82
C SER A 227 18.93 -36.75 -13.91
N GLN A 228 17.98 -36.37 -13.05
CA GLN A 228 16.64 -36.94 -13.01
C GLN A 228 15.77 -36.36 -14.14
N ARG A 229 15.11 -37.24 -14.90
CA ARG A 229 14.17 -36.83 -15.95
C ARG A 229 12.81 -36.48 -15.35
N ASN A 230 12.61 -35.21 -15.03
CA ASN A 230 11.34 -34.71 -14.53
C ASN A 230 10.28 -34.68 -15.66
N SER A 231 9.08 -35.20 -15.39
CA SER A 231 7.91 -35.07 -16.28
C SER A 231 6.85 -34.20 -15.60
N CYS A 232 6.22 -33.32 -16.37
CA CYS A 232 5.15 -32.47 -15.85
C CYS A 232 3.88 -33.33 -15.62
N PRO A 233 3.33 -33.42 -14.40
CA PRO A 233 2.19 -34.30 -14.07
C PRO A 233 0.84 -33.83 -14.65
N VAL A 234 0.81 -32.69 -15.33
CA VAL A 234 -0.43 -32.11 -15.92
C VAL A 234 -0.51 -32.40 -17.42
N CYS A 235 0.61 -32.30 -18.15
CA CYS A 235 0.68 -32.54 -19.60
C CYS A 235 1.46 -33.80 -19.98
N ASN A 236 2.03 -34.52 -19.00
CA ASN A 236 2.80 -35.75 -19.14
C ASN A 236 4.02 -35.67 -20.08
N THR A 237 4.46 -34.46 -20.43
CA THR A 237 5.68 -34.24 -21.23
C THR A 237 6.91 -34.16 -20.34
N ILE A 238 8.04 -34.66 -20.86
CA ILE A 238 9.35 -34.56 -20.20
C ILE A 238 9.81 -33.11 -20.25
N ILE A 239 10.17 -32.57 -19.10
CA ILE A 239 10.73 -31.22 -18.94
C ILE A 239 12.19 -31.28 -19.40
N LYS A 240 12.51 -30.56 -20.49
CA LYS A 240 13.87 -30.48 -21.05
C LYS A 240 14.35 -29.04 -21.04
N ASN A 241 15.24 -28.70 -20.11
CA ASN A 241 15.91 -27.40 -20.01
C ASN A 241 14.98 -26.17 -20.03
N ASP A 242 13.71 -26.32 -19.63
CA ASP A 242 12.76 -25.21 -19.53
C ASP A 242 13.00 -24.43 -18.22
N PRO A 243 13.38 -23.14 -18.27
CA PRO A 243 13.53 -22.32 -17.07
C PRO A 243 12.20 -22.04 -16.35
N LEU A 244 11.07 -22.04 -17.07
CA LEU A 244 9.73 -21.65 -16.61
C LEU A 244 8.96 -22.82 -15.97
N VAL A 245 9.63 -23.48 -15.03
CA VAL A 245 9.11 -24.61 -14.25
C VAL A 245 9.03 -24.27 -12.77
N VAL A 246 8.03 -24.81 -12.10
CA VAL A 246 7.81 -24.64 -10.65
C VAL A 246 7.94 -25.97 -9.93
N VAL A 247 8.62 -25.94 -8.79
CA VAL A 247 8.87 -27.10 -7.93
C VAL A 247 7.93 -27.03 -6.73
N CYS A 248 7.31 -28.15 -6.34
CA CYS A 248 6.45 -28.19 -5.16
C CYS A 248 7.22 -27.81 -3.87
N PRO A 249 6.71 -26.91 -3.00
CA PRO A 249 7.39 -26.52 -1.77
C PRO A 249 7.39 -27.62 -0.67
N HIS A 250 6.43 -28.54 -0.69
CA HIS A 250 6.28 -29.58 0.35
C HIS A 250 7.45 -30.56 0.37
N ALA A 251 8.11 -30.75 1.51
CA ALA A 251 9.37 -31.50 1.63
C ALA A 251 9.36 -32.84 0.87
N ASP A 252 8.37 -33.70 1.15
CA ASP A 252 8.27 -35.08 0.66
C ASP A 252 7.79 -35.22 -0.80
N CYS A 253 7.73 -34.13 -1.57
CA CYS A 253 7.14 -34.10 -2.91
C CYS A 253 8.11 -33.59 -3.97
N SER A 254 8.73 -34.47 -4.76
CA SER A 254 9.67 -34.12 -5.84
C SER A 254 9.04 -33.55 -7.13
N THR A 255 7.78 -33.13 -7.09
CA THR A 255 7.03 -32.73 -8.29
C THR A 255 7.52 -31.42 -8.89
N VAL A 256 7.85 -31.47 -10.18
CA VAL A 256 8.14 -30.32 -11.04
C VAL A 256 7.02 -30.18 -12.08
N SER A 257 6.61 -28.95 -12.42
CA SER A 257 5.55 -28.69 -13.40
C SER A 257 5.85 -27.43 -14.21
N HIS A 258 5.41 -27.36 -15.48
CA HIS A 258 5.44 -26.08 -16.21
C HIS A 258 4.55 -25.06 -15.52
N VAL A 259 4.98 -23.79 -15.46
CA VAL A 259 4.23 -22.68 -14.86
C VAL A 259 2.80 -22.59 -15.43
N GLN A 260 2.67 -22.62 -16.76
CA GLN A 260 1.38 -22.50 -17.45
C GLN A 260 0.45 -23.69 -17.19
N CYS A 261 0.99 -24.91 -17.08
CA CYS A 261 0.19 -26.09 -16.78
C CYS A 261 -0.36 -26.04 -15.36
N LEU A 262 0.49 -25.68 -14.38
CA LEU A 262 0.06 -25.62 -12.99
C LEU A 262 -0.89 -24.43 -12.73
N SER A 263 -0.65 -23.28 -13.35
CA SER A 263 -1.55 -22.12 -13.22
C SER A 263 -2.93 -22.42 -13.77
N THR A 264 -3.02 -23.03 -14.95
CA THR A 264 -4.30 -23.43 -15.57
C THR A 264 -5.05 -24.43 -14.69
N ASN A 265 -4.35 -25.42 -14.14
CA ASN A 265 -4.91 -26.40 -13.21
C ASN A 265 -5.45 -25.73 -11.93
N PHE A 266 -4.72 -24.82 -11.30
CA PHE A 266 -5.19 -24.11 -10.11
C PHE A 266 -6.40 -23.22 -10.41
N LEU A 267 -6.37 -22.46 -11.51
CA LEU A 267 -7.50 -21.60 -11.90
C LEU A 267 -8.77 -22.39 -12.20
N HIS A 268 -8.65 -23.56 -12.83
CA HIS A 268 -9.78 -24.45 -13.09
C HIS A 268 -10.36 -25.02 -11.78
N GLN A 269 -9.52 -25.36 -10.80
CA GLN A 269 -9.99 -25.84 -9.50
C GLN A 269 -10.59 -24.73 -8.63
N GLU A 270 -10.09 -23.50 -8.70
CA GLU A 270 -10.66 -22.38 -7.95
C GLU A 270 -12.03 -21.90 -8.50
N HIS A 271 -12.24 -21.90 -9.83
CA HIS A 271 -13.40 -21.23 -10.47
C HIS A 271 -14.15 -22.04 -11.54
N GLY A 272 -13.77 -23.30 -11.80
CA GLY A 272 -14.35 -24.11 -12.87
C GLY A 272 -14.24 -23.43 -14.24
N ASP A 273 -15.34 -23.33 -14.97
CA ASP A 273 -15.44 -22.62 -16.25
C ASP A 273 -15.33 -21.09 -16.14
N GLY A 274 -15.50 -20.54 -14.93
CA GLY A 274 -15.27 -19.12 -14.63
C GLY A 274 -13.80 -18.70 -14.73
N SER A 275 -12.88 -19.67 -14.77
CA SER A 275 -11.43 -19.50 -14.90
C SER A 275 -10.99 -18.66 -16.10
N ARG A 276 -11.75 -18.64 -17.21
CA ARG A 276 -11.40 -17.89 -18.44
C ARG A 276 -11.25 -16.37 -18.29
N LYS A 277 -11.69 -15.78 -17.17
CA LYS A 277 -11.54 -14.35 -16.86
C LYS A 277 -10.41 -14.05 -15.87
N MET A 278 -9.71 -15.07 -15.39
CA MET A 278 -8.75 -15.00 -14.29
C MET A 278 -7.36 -15.40 -14.78
N ILE A 279 -6.31 -14.65 -14.41
CA ILE A 279 -4.95 -14.87 -14.94
C ILE A 279 -3.99 -15.41 -13.87
N THR A 280 -4.07 -14.89 -12.64
CA THR A 280 -3.15 -15.25 -11.55
C THR A 280 -3.84 -16.20 -10.57
N PRO A 281 -3.35 -17.43 -10.33
CA PRO A 281 -3.82 -18.27 -9.23
C PRO A 281 -3.52 -17.65 -7.86
N ILE A 282 -4.27 -18.06 -6.83
CA ILE A 282 -3.98 -17.77 -5.42
C ILE A 282 -3.31 -18.98 -4.77
N GLU A 283 -3.92 -20.16 -4.90
CA GLU A 283 -3.43 -21.43 -4.35
C GLU A 283 -4.15 -22.61 -5.00
N GLY A 284 -3.59 -23.82 -4.84
CA GLY A 284 -4.23 -25.05 -5.29
C GLY A 284 -3.48 -26.30 -4.81
N PRO A 285 -4.11 -27.49 -4.84
CA PRO A 285 -3.46 -28.74 -4.46
C PRO A 285 -2.44 -29.17 -5.52
N CYS A 286 -1.27 -29.61 -5.05
CA CYS A 286 -0.25 -30.20 -5.91
C CYS A 286 -0.81 -31.42 -6.68
N PRO A 287 -0.61 -31.54 -8.02
CA PRO A 287 -1.12 -32.67 -8.79
C PRO A 287 -0.72 -34.06 -8.25
N SER A 288 0.47 -34.17 -7.64
CA SER A 288 1.00 -35.43 -7.11
C SER A 288 0.66 -35.62 -5.63
N CYS A 289 1.21 -34.81 -4.73
CA CYS A 289 1.04 -35.00 -3.27
C CYS A 289 -0.32 -34.51 -2.72
N LYS A 290 -1.15 -33.86 -3.54
CA LYS A 290 -2.49 -33.31 -3.20
C LYS A 290 -2.52 -32.22 -2.10
N THR A 291 -1.45 -32.00 -1.37
CA THR A 291 -1.35 -30.89 -0.39
C THR A 291 -1.48 -29.54 -1.09
N THR A 292 -2.29 -28.64 -0.52
CA THR A 292 -2.46 -27.25 -1.00
C THR A 292 -1.13 -26.49 -0.98
N THR A 293 -0.84 -25.75 -2.04
CA THR A 293 0.33 -24.87 -2.16
C THR A 293 -0.12 -23.46 -2.53
N LYS A 294 0.47 -22.44 -1.89
CA LYS A 294 0.21 -21.04 -2.25
C LYS A 294 0.95 -20.74 -3.56
N TRP A 295 0.29 -20.07 -4.49
CA TRP A 295 0.88 -19.69 -5.78
C TRP A 295 2.10 -18.78 -5.60
N ARG A 296 2.07 -17.91 -4.57
CA ARG A 296 3.21 -17.09 -4.13
C ARG A 296 4.49 -17.91 -4.06
N ASP A 297 4.48 -18.98 -3.28
CA ASP A 297 5.70 -19.66 -2.85
C ASP A 297 6.39 -20.31 -4.05
N LEU A 298 5.58 -20.85 -4.97
CA LEU A 298 6.01 -21.37 -6.28
C LEU A 298 6.66 -20.30 -7.16
N VAL A 299 6.03 -19.13 -7.33
CA VAL A 299 6.59 -18.05 -8.18
C VAL A 299 7.72 -17.28 -7.51
N GLN A 300 7.81 -17.30 -6.18
CA GLN A 300 8.89 -16.68 -5.41
C GLN A 300 10.19 -17.48 -5.56
N GLU A 301 10.14 -18.82 -5.42
CA GLU A 301 11.27 -19.71 -5.74
C GLU A 301 11.74 -19.52 -7.19
N LEU A 302 10.80 -19.64 -8.15
CA LEU A 302 11.09 -19.46 -9.57
C LEU A 302 11.77 -18.10 -9.86
N SER A 303 11.26 -17.02 -9.26
CA SER A 303 11.80 -15.68 -9.50
C SER A 303 13.19 -15.50 -8.91
N LEU A 304 13.44 -16.05 -7.71
CA LEU A 304 14.76 -16.07 -7.09
C LEU A 304 15.76 -16.88 -7.91
N ARG A 305 15.37 -18.07 -8.40
CA ARG A 305 16.21 -18.92 -9.26
C ARG A 305 16.55 -18.27 -10.62
N LEU A 306 15.62 -17.53 -11.22
CA LEU A 306 15.84 -16.92 -12.54
C LEU A 306 16.52 -15.54 -12.50
N ARG A 307 16.24 -14.72 -11.49
CA ARG A 307 16.62 -13.30 -11.48
C ARG A 307 17.22 -12.79 -10.16
N GLY A 308 17.13 -13.58 -9.09
CA GLY A 308 17.56 -13.21 -7.74
C GLY A 308 18.88 -13.85 -7.32
N GLN A 309 19.83 -13.99 -8.25
CA GLN A 309 21.08 -14.71 -7.97
C GLN A 309 21.88 -14.07 -6.82
N LYS A 310 21.84 -12.74 -6.65
CA LYS A 310 22.53 -12.04 -5.55
C LYS A 310 21.90 -12.37 -4.20
N GLU A 311 20.58 -12.33 -4.12
CA GLU A 311 19.76 -12.61 -2.94
C GLU A 311 19.87 -14.08 -2.53
N VAL A 312 19.90 -14.98 -3.51
CA VAL A 312 20.22 -16.40 -3.32
C VAL A 312 21.64 -16.54 -2.75
N GLU A 313 22.66 -15.94 -3.36
CA GLU A 313 24.04 -16.02 -2.86
C GLU A 313 24.15 -15.52 -1.41
N GLN A 314 23.51 -14.40 -1.07
CA GLN A 314 23.42 -13.88 0.29
C GLN A 314 22.75 -14.87 1.26
N LEU A 315 21.64 -15.51 0.86
CA LEU A 315 20.90 -16.51 1.66
C LEU A 315 21.71 -17.80 1.94
N PHE A 316 22.68 -18.10 1.08
CA PHE A 316 23.58 -19.25 1.23
C PHE A 316 24.92 -18.94 1.91
N LYS A 317 25.27 -17.66 2.12
CA LYS A 317 26.47 -17.30 2.88
C LYS A 317 26.35 -17.77 4.34
N PRO A 318 27.40 -18.41 4.91
CA PRO A 318 27.37 -18.84 6.30
C PRO A 318 27.30 -17.62 7.22
N THR A 319 26.35 -17.61 8.15
CA THR A 319 26.24 -16.54 9.14
C THR A 319 27.49 -16.48 10.01
N ARG A 320 28.29 -15.42 9.86
CA ARG A 320 29.42 -15.13 10.75
C ARG A 320 28.89 -15.07 12.19
N LYS A 321 29.25 -16.04 13.03
CA LYS A 321 29.04 -15.96 14.48
C LYS A 321 29.81 -14.74 14.98
N ARG A 322 29.10 -13.69 15.42
CA ARG A 322 29.72 -12.55 16.13
C ARG A 322 30.42 -13.12 17.37
N LYS A 323 31.74 -12.99 17.42
CA LYS A 323 32.53 -13.28 18.63
C LYS A 323 32.19 -12.20 19.64
N SER A 324 31.95 -12.57 20.89
CA SER A 324 31.76 -11.61 21.98
C SER A 324 33.08 -10.92 22.31
N GLY A 325 33.13 -9.59 22.19
CA GLY A 325 34.30 -8.76 22.50
C GLY A 325 34.72 -7.89 21.31
N ASP A 326 34.53 -6.58 21.48
CA ASP A 326 35.09 -5.45 20.72
C ASP A 326 35.30 -5.59 19.20
N ALA A 327 34.30 -5.14 18.45
CA ALA A 327 34.48 -4.19 17.34
C ALA A 327 33.13 -3.58 16.95
N VAL A 328 33.06 -2.26 16.82
CA VAL A 328 32.00 -1.60 16.04
C VAL A 328 32.43 -1.67 14.57
N GLU A 329 32.19 -2.82 13.92
CA GLU A 329 32.10 -2.84 12.47
C GLU A 329 30.84 -2.03 12.08
N SER A 330 31.04 -1.03 11.23
CA SER A 330 30.07 0.00 10.86
C SER A 330 28.89 -0.56 10.06
N ASP A 331 27.66 -0.28 10.53
CA ASP A 331 26.43 -0.47 9.73
C ASP A 331 26.42 0.41 8.45
N ASP A 332 27.32 1.41 8.35
CA ASP A 332 27.37 2.42 7.28
C ASP A 332 27.53 1.87 5.85
N GLU A 333 28.26 0.76 5.61
CA GLU A 333 28.40 0.18 4.26
C GLU A 333 27.10 -0.47 3.75
N VAL A 334 26.29 -1.03 4.65
CA VAL A 334 24.98 -1.61 4.29
C VAL A 334 23.92 -0.52 4.17
N ASP A 335 23.96 0.49 5.05
CA ASP A 335 23.09 1.66 4.99
C ASP A 335 23.32 2.46 3.68
N ALA A 336 24.57 2.62 3.21
CA ALA A 336 24.88 3.34 1.97
C ALA A 336 24.28 2.68 0.71
N ALA A 337 24.38 1.35 0.59
CA ALA A 337 23.75 0.61 -0.51
C ALA A 337 22.21 0.65 -0.43
N GLU A 338 21.63 0.57 0.78
CA GLU A 338 20.19 0.77 0.99
C GLU A 338 19.75 2.21 0.65
N ASP A 339 20.61 3.22 0.80
CA ASP A 339 20.30 4.61 0.50
C ASP A 339 20.28 4.94 -1.00
N GLU A 340 21.15 4.34 -1.82
CA GLU A 340 21.03 4.42 -3.29
C GLU A 340 19.76 3.71 -3.80
N GLU A 341 19.40 2.54 -3.25
CA GLU A 341 18.13 1.89 -3.61
C GLU A 341 16.89 2.66 -3.12
N MET A 342 17.04 3.47 -2.06
CA MET A 342 16.00 4.36 -1.52
C MET A 342 15.85 5.67 -2.30
N SER A 343 16.92 6.27 -2.84
CA SER A 343 16.79 7.45 -3.69
C SER A 343 16.01 7.11 -4.96
N GLY A 344 16.39 6.03 -5.64
CA GLY A 344 15.63 5.43 -6.73
C GLY A 344 14.29 4.78 -6.30
N PHE A 345 13.95 4.75 -5.01
CA PHE A 345 12.60 4.47 -4.53
C PHE A 345 11.73 5.73 -4.58
N ILE A 346 12.27 6.86 -4.12
CA ILE A 346 11.54 8.13 -4.05
C ILE A 346 11.19 8.64 -5.45
N GLU A 347 12.12 8.58 -6.41
CA GLU A 347 11.85 9.00 -7.79
C GLU A 347 10.72 8.17 -8.44
N LEU A 348 10.73 6.85 -8.22
CA LEU A 348 9.70 5.92 -8.72
C LEU A 348 8.35 6.11 -7.98
N GLU A 349 8.37 6.47 -6.69
CA GLU A 349 7.18 6.83 -5.91
C GLU A 349 6.54 8.11 -6.47
N GLU A 350 7.34 9.13 -6.81
CA GLU A 350 6.86 10.35 -7.45
C GLU A 350 6.35 10.12 -8.87
N GLU A 351 7.00 9.26 -9.66
CA GLU A 351 6.56 8.90 -11.01
C GLU A 351 5.22 8.15 -11.01
N ILE A 352 5.09 7.08 -10.22
CA ILE A 352 3.84 6.33 -10.08
C ILE A 352 2.73 7.25 -9.53
N SER A 353 3.06 8.13 -8.59
CA SER A 353 2.08 9.11 -8.08
C SER A 353 1.59 10.05 -9.18
N ARG A 354 2.47 10.55 -10.05
CA ARG A 354 2.11 11.37 -11.22
C ARG A 354 1.21 10.61 -12.19
N GLU A 355 1.59 9.39 -12.60
CA GLU A 355 0.77 8.56 -13.49
C GLU A 355 -0.63 8.25 -12.92
N MET A 356 -0.71 8.01 -11.61
CA MET A 356 -1.98 7.70 -10.93
C MET A 356 -2.85 8.95 -10.76
N ASP A 357 -2.26 10.11 -10.47
CA ASP A 357 -2.97 11.40 -10.45
C ASP A 357 -3.50 11.74 -11.86
N GLU A 358 -2.69 11.64 -12.92
CA GLU A 358 -3.12 11.86 -14.31
C GLU A 358 -4.24 10.91 -14.72
N SER A 359 -4.09 9.61 -14.42
CA SER A 359 -5.12 8.59 -14.66
C SER A 359 -6.43 8.90 -13.94
N ALA A 360 -6.36 9.42 -12.71
CA ALA A 360 -7.54 9.82 -11.95
C ALA A 360 -8.24 11.03 -12.59
N MET A 361 -7.49 12.07 -12.97
CA MET A 361 -8.02 13.27 -13.63
C MET A 361 -8.66 12.96 -15.00
N ALA A 362 -8.07 12.03 -15.77
CA ALA A 362 -8.64 11.52 -17.02
C ALA A 362 -9.97 10.76 -16.81
N SER A 363 -10.19 10.19 -15.62
CA SER A 363 -11.46 9.51 -15.28
C SER A 363 -12.58 10.47 -14.83
N GLU A 364 -12.23 11.62 -14.24
CA GLU A 364 -13.22 12.65 -13.88
C GLU A 364 -13.70 13.45 -15.11
N SER A 365 -12.79 13.80 -16.02
CA SER A 365 -13.09 14.64 -17.19
C SER A 365 -14.08 13.98 -18.17
N LYS A 366 -14.05 12.64 -18.30
CA LYS A 366 -14.99 11.87 -19.14
C LYS A 366 -16.43 11.81 -18.62
N LYS A 367 -16.75 12.34 -17.42
CA LYS A 367 -18.07 12.26 -16.79
C LYS A 367 -18.94 13.52 -16.90
N SER A 368 -18.61 14.45 -17.80
CA SER A 368 -19.37 15.69 -18.00
C SER A 368 -20.24 15.64 -19.27
N PRO A 369 -21.51 15.20 -19.22
CA PRO A 369 -22.43 15.42 -20.33
C PRO A 369 -22.74 16.91 -20.44
N ALA A 370 -22.30 17.54 -21.52
CA ALA A 370 -22.61 18.93 -21.81
C ALA A 370 -24.13 19.09 -22.00
N ARG A 371 -24.80 19.66 -20.99
CA ARG A 371 -26.23 19.97 -21.01
C ARG A 371 -26.51 20.99 -22.13
N LYS A 372 -26.85 20.50 -23.33
CA LYS A 372 -27.33 21.33 -24.46
C LYS A 372 -28.52 22.15 -23.96
N LYS A 373 -28.31 23.44 -23.71
CA LYS A 373 -29.40 24.38 -23.44
C LYS A 373 -30.18 24.57 -24.75
N GLN A 374 -31.34 23.94 -24.87
CA GLN A 374 -32.34 24.40 -25.82
C GLN A 374 -32.66 25.86 -25.49
N LYS A 375 -32.41 26.77 -26.44
CA LYS A 375 -32.94 28.14 -26.38
C LYS A 375 -34.32 28.10 -27.04
N SER A 376 -35.37 28.32 -26.25
CA SER A 376 -36.69 28.66 -26.77
C SER A 376 -36.64 30.04 -27.45
N PRO A 377 -37.24 30.22 -28.65
CA PRO A 377 -37.29 31.52 -29.31
C PRO A 377 -38.34 32.42 -28.64
N ILE A 378 -37.96 33.65 -28.30
CA ILE A 378 -38.91 34.73 -28.02
C ILE A 378 -38.94 35.64 -29.25
N ALA A 379 -40.12 35.79 -29.84
CA ALA A 379 -40.31 36.60 -31.04
C ALA A 379 -40.28 38.10 -30.75
N ARG A 380 -39.73 38.89 -31.69
CA ARG A 380 -40.12 40.29 -31.89
C ARG A 380 -39.76 40.72 -33.32
N ASN A 381 -40.78 40.99 -34.12
CA ASN A 381 -40.65 41.53 -35.47
C ASN A 381 -40.20 43.00 -35.45
N LYS A 382 -39.41 43.39 -36.45
CA LYS A 382 -39.62 44.66 -37.19
C LYS A 382 -39.06 44.54 -38.61
N ILE A 383 -39.71 45.24 -39.52
CA ILE A 383 -39.64 45.13 -41.00
C ILE A 383 -38.84 46.36 -41.50
N VAL A 384 -37.99 46.33 -42.54
CA VAL A 384 -38.31 46.68 -43.96
C VAL A 384 -37.02 46.75 -44.79
N LYS A 385 -37.01 46.06 -45.97
CA LYS A 385 -36.40 46.35 -47.32
C LYS A 385 -35.01 47.06 -47.41
N THR A 386 -34.10 46.82 -48.36
CA THR A 386 -34.04 46.10 -49.68
C THR A 386 -32.54 45.79 -49.98
N SER A 387 -32.04 45.20 -51.08
CA SER A 387 -32.54 44.67 -52.37
C SER A 387 -31.53 43.63 -52.94
N THR A 388 -31.88 42.99 -54.06
CA THR A 388 -31.00 42.19 -54.95
C THR A 388 -30.55 43.06 -56.17
N PRO A 389 -29.65 42.60 -57.08
CA PRO A 389 -29.92 41.53 -58.06
C PRO A 389 -28.82 40.46 -58.26
N ASP A 390 -29.27 39.27 -58.66
CA ASP A 390 -28.81 38.37 -59.74
C ASP A 390 -27.32 38.00 -59.92
N HIS A 391 -27.01 36.69 -59.84
CA HIS A 391 -26.85 35.87 -61.06
C HIS A 391 -26.82 34.34 -60.78
N ASP A 392 -27.38 33.57 -61.70
CA ASP A 392 -27.30 32.09 -61.76
C ASP A 392 -25.87 31.55 -61.93
N TRP A 393 -25.67 30.27 -61.58
CA TRP A 393 -25.28 29.23 -62.54
C TRP A 393 -25.61 27.83 -61.97
N GLU A 394 -26.00 26.92 -62.86
CA GLU A 394 -26.59 25.62 -62.55
C GLU A 394 -25.57 24.49 -62.29
N GLY A 395 -26.03 23.45 -61.57
CA GLY A 395 -25.74 22.05 -61.90
C GLY A 395 -24.38 21.42 -61.52
N VAL A 396 -24.43 20.25 -60.86
CA VAL A 396 -24.13 18.92 -61.46
C VAL A 396 -24.31 17.81 -60.39
N GLN A 397 -24.40 16.57 -60.84
CA GLN A 397 -24.98 15.39 -60.19
C GLN A 397 -24.03 14.57 -59.30
N VAL A 398 -24.61 13.95 -58.27
CA VAL A 398 -24.65 12.52 -57.85
C VAL A 398 -23.45 11.56 -58.15
N LEU A 399 -23.28 10.58 -57.25
CA LEU A 399 -22.44 9.34 -57.26
C LEU A 399 -21.02 9.53 -56.68
N ASP A 400 -20.50 8.70 -55.77
CA ASP A 400 -21.02 7.53 -55.03
C ASP A 400 -20.65 7.61 -53.53
#